data_AF-A0ABD5DEJ9-F1
#
_entry.id   AF-A0ABD5DEJ9-F1
#
_cell.length_a   1.000
_cell.length_b   1.000
_cell.length_c   1.000
_cell.angle_alpha   90.00
_cell.angle_beta   90.00
_cell.angle_gamma   90.00
#
_symmetry.space_group_name_H-M   'P 1'
#
loop_
_entity.id
_entity.type
_entity.pdbx_description
1 polymer ?
#
loop_
_entity_poly.entity_id
_entity_poly.type
_entity_poly.pdbx_seq_one_letter_code
_entity_poly.pdbx_strand_id
1 'polypeptide(L)'
;GLAEARTKRDEAKSLVASGINPVEEKENQKKAKSDEYDNRVLFKHVAAEYKAEKLNNRSERYQEAFQRALDKDILKVIGDKDIKEVTSADVLTIMKKTIARVKRQKNHGTGEVSA
;
A
#
# COMPACT_ATOMS: atom_id res chain seq x y z
N GLY A 1 -22.95 -26.99 16.40
CA GLY A 1 -23.83 -27.48 17.49
C GLY A 1 -24.88 -26.45 17.84
N LEU A 2 -26.01 -26.87 18.44
CA LEU A 2 -27.15 -26.00 18.80
C LEU A 2 -26.76 -24.82 19.73
N ALA A 3 -25.66 -24.97 20.47
CA ALA A 3 -25.09 -23.95 21.34
C ALA A 3 -24.54 -22.73 20.56
N GLU A 4 -23.88 -22.96 19.42
CA GLU A 4 -23.30 -21.89 18.60
C GLU A 4 -24.36 -21.04 17.88
N ALA A 5 -25.51 -21.66 17.58
CA ALA A 5 -26.67 -20.95 17.03
C ALA A 5 -27.37 -20.07 18.07
N ARG A 6 -27.27 -20.42 19.36
CA ARG A 6 -27.83 -19.62 20.47
C ARG A 6 -26.95 -18.43 20.79
N THR A 7 -25.62 -18.59 20.84
CA THR A 7 -24.68 -17.48 21.05
C THR A 7 -24.80 -16.41 19.97
N LYS A 8 -24.87 -16.79 18.68
CA LYS A 8 -25.07 -15.81 17.59
C LYS A 8 -26.39 -15.05 17.68
N ARG A 9 -27.44 -15.69 18.23
CA ARG A 9 -28.74 -15.05 18.44
C ARG A 9 -28.70 -14.07 19.62
N ASP A 10 -28.01 -14.43 20.69
CA ASP A 10 -27.87 -13.58 21.87
C ASP A 10 -26.91 -12.40 21.61
N GLU A 11 -25.86 -12.58 20.82
CA GLU A 11 -24.98 -11.51 20.33
C GLU A 11 -25.74 -10.50 19.45
N ALA A 12 -26.54 -11.00 18.50
CA ALA A 12 -27.38 -10.14 17.66
C ALA A 12 -28.44 -9.39 18.47
N LYS A 13 -29.03 -10.03 19.49
CA LYS A 13 -29.97 -9.38 20.42
C LYS A 13 -29.28 -8.35 21.31
N SER A 14 -28.05 -8.62 21.76
CA SER A 14 -27.26 -7.67 22.54
C SER A 14 -26.92 -6.43 21.73
N LEU A 15 -26.54 -6.58 20.47
CA LEU A 15 -26.26 -5.46 19.54
C LEU A 15 -27.49 -4.57 19.32
N VAL A 16 -28.68 -5.17 19.20
CA VAL A 16 -29.95 -4.43 19.08
C VAL A 16 -30.35 -3.76 20.41
N ALA A 17 -30.09 -4.40 21.55
CA ALA A 17 -30.36 -3.85 22.88
C ALA A 17 -29.43 -2.69 23.26
N SER A 18 -28.24 -2.58 22.65
CA SER A 18 -27.31 -1.46 22.80
C SER A 18 -27.73 -0.20 22.03
N GLY A 19 -28.89 -0.18 21.36
CA GLY A 19 -29.41 1.00 20.66
C GLY A 19 -28.70 1.34 19.35
N ILE A 20 -27.80 0.46 18.87
CA ILE A 20 -27.13 0.63 17.58
C ILE A 20 -28.03 0.01 16.52
N ASN A 21 -28.66 0.88 15.74
CA ASN A 21 -29.52 0.48 14.64
C ASN A 21 -28.65 -0.16 13.54
N PRO A 22 -28.75 -1.46 13.26
CA PRO A 22 -27.83 -2.17 12.35
C PRO A 22 -27.90 -1.65 10.91
N VAL A 23 -28.95 -0.91 10.56
CA VAL A 23 -29.10 -0.24 9.27
C VAL A 23 -28.20 1.00 9.20
N GLU A 24 -28.20 1.83 10.24
CA GLU A 24 -27.38 3.06 10.30
C GLU A 24 -25.88 2.73 10.36
N GLU A 25 -25.49 1.70 11.12
CA GLU A 25 -24.10 1.21 11.16
C GLU A 25 -23.64 0.74 9.76
N LYS A 26 -24.49 0.01 9.04
CA LYS A 26 -24.16 -0.50 7.70
C LYS A 26 -24.08 0.61 6.65
N GLU A 27 -24.89 1.65 6.79
CA GLU A 27 -24.87 2.84 5.92
C GLU A 27 -23.65 3.72 6.24
N ASN A 28 -23.31 3.92 7.52
CA ASN A 28 -22.11 4.65 7.93
C ASN A 28 -20.83 3.93 7.49
N GLN A 29 -20.76 2.61 7.59
CA GLN A 29 -19.60 1.84 7.09
C GLN A 29 -19.44 1.93 5.56
N LYS A 30 -20.55 1.98 4.80
CA LYS A 30 -20.49 2.20 3.35
C LYS A 30 -20.01 3.61 3.03
N LYS A 31 -20.54 4.63 3.72
CA LYS A 31 -20.12 6.02 3.54
C LYS A 31 -18.64 6.20 3.88
N ALA A 32 -18.19 5.70 5.04
CA ALA A 32 -16.78 5.72 5.44
C ALA A 32 -15.88 5.07 4.38
N LYS A 33 -16.25 3.90 3.84
CA LYS A 33 -15.49 3.25 2.76
C LYS A 33 -15.47 4.05 1.45
N SER A 34 -16.55 4.77 1.14
CA SER A 34 -16.64 5.61 -0.06
C SER A 34 -15.82 6.89 0.10
N ASP A 35 -15.92 7.54 1.27
CA ASP A 35 -15.12 8.72 1.62
C ASP A 35 -13.63 8.36 1.68
N GLU A 36 -13.30 7.17 2.19
CA GLU A 36 -11.95 6.61 2.16
C GLU A 36 -11.47 6.30 0.74
N TYR A 37 -12.34 6.12 -0.25
CA TYR A 37 -11.96 5.90 -1.65
C TYR A 37 -11.73 7.23 -2.38
N ASP A 38 -12.61 8.20 -2.16
CA ASP A 38 -12.53 9.52 -2.79
C ASP A 38 -11.35 10.35 -2.27
N ASN A 39 -10.90 10.11 -1.04
CA ASN A 39 -9.76 10.80 -0.43
C ASN A 39 -8.41 10.06 -0.62
N ARG A 40 -8.34 9.01 -1.45
CA ARG A 40 -7.09 8.22 -1.56
C ARG A 40 -6.00 8.99 -2.26
N VAL A 41 -4.86 9.10 -1.61
CA VAL A 41 -3.62 9.60 -2.22
C VAL A 41 -2.73 8.41 -2.52
N LEU A 42 -2.75 7.96 -3.78
CA LEU A 42 -1.96 6.81 -4.22
C LEU A 42 -0.47 7.12 -4.21
N PHE A 43 0.34 6.15 -3.78
CA PHE A 43 1.80 6.27 -3.74
C PHE A 43 2.39 6.69 -5.10
N LYS A 44 1.87 6.15 -6.21
CA LYS A 44 2.38 6.47 -7.56
C LYS A 44 2.25 7.96 -7.91
N HIS A 45 1.21 8.64 -7.43
CA HIS A 45 1.03 10.08 -7.69
C HIS A 45 2.05 10.89 -6.89
N VAL A 46 2.21 10.58 -5.60
CA VAL A 46 3.20 11.22 -4.73
C VAL A 46 4.63 11.00 -5.26
N ALA A 47 4.94 9.79 -5.73
CA ALA A 47 6.24 9.47 -6.31
C ALA A 47 6.52 10.28 -7.59
N ALA A 48 5.49 10.51 -8.43
CA ALA A 48 5.62 11.33 -9.63
C ALA A 48 5.85 12.81 -9.30
N GLU A 49 5.11 13.34 -8.33
CA GLU A 49 5.28 14.71 -7.82
C GLU A 49 6.68 14.90 -7.24
N TYR A 50 7.13 13.99 -6.38
CA TYR A 50 8.49 14.01 -5.82
C TYR A 50 9.56 14.03 -6.92
N LYS A 51 9.39 13.24 -7.98
CA LYS A 51 10.32 13.23 -9.12
C LYS A 51 10.33 14.59 -9.83
N ALA A 52 9.17 15.17 -10.08
CA ALA A 52 9.06 16.46 -10.76
C ALA A 52 9.68 17.60 -9.94
N GLU A 53 9.48 17.61 -8.62
CA GLU A 53 9.93 18.71 -7.77
C GLU A 53 11.37 18.56 -7.26
N LYS A 54 11.77 17.34 -6.84
CA LYS A 54 13.06 17.11 -6.19
C LYS A 54 14.16 16.60 -7.10
N LEU A 55 13.79 15.97 -8.21
CA LEU A 55 14.78 15.44 -9.15
C LEU A 55 14.99 16.35 -10.37
N ASN A 56 14.28 17.47 -10.50
CA ASN A 56 14.44 18.42 -11.62
C ASN A 56 15.88 18.91 -11.83
N ASN A 57 16.62 19.15 -10.74
CA ASN A 57 18.00 19.63 -10.77
C ASN A 57 19.04 18.51 -10.93
N ARG A 58 18.60 17.25 -11.06
CA ARG A 58 19.48 16.09 -11.27
C ARG A 58 19.57 15.77 -12.75
N SER A 59 20.69 15.15 -13.14
CA SER A 59 20.91 14.73 -14.52
C SER A 59 19.81 13.78 -14.99
N GLU A 60 19.48 13.85 -16.27
CA GLU A 60 18.47 13.00 -16.91
C GLU A 60 18.72 11.51 -16.64
N ARG A 61 19.97 11.07 -16.77
CA ARG A 61 20.39 9.69 -16.44
C ARG A 61 20.00 9.27 -15.02
N TYR A 62 20.12 10.15 -14.04
CA TYR A 62 19.71 9.87 -12.67
C TYR A 62 18.19 9.79 -12.53
N GLN A 63 17.47 10.71 -13.17
CA GLN A 63 16.00 10.69 -13.18
C GLN A 63 15.45 9.41 -13.84
N GLU A 64 16.08 8.95 -14.92
CA GLU A 64 15.77 7.67 -15.55
C GLU A 64 16.07 6.48 -14.65
N ALA A 65 17.22 6.47 -13.99
CA ALA A 65 17.60 5.40 -13.06
C ALA A 65 16.59 5.30 -11.91
N PHE A 66 16.18 6.45 -11.36
CA PHE A 66 15.15 6.54 -10.33
C PHE A 66 13.80 5.99 -10.83
N GLN A 67 13.34 6.42 -12.02
CA GLN A 67 12.10 5.90 -12.61
C GLN A 67 12.16 4.39 -12.83
N ARG A 68 13.27 3.88 -13.37
CA ARG A 68 13.45 2.45 -13.61
C ARG A 68 13.40 1.64 -12.31
N ALA A 69 13.91 2.18 -11.20
CA ALA A 69 13.80 1.52 -9.89
C ALA A 69 12.34 1.52 -9.39
N LEU A 70 11.64 2.65 -9.50
CA LEU A 70 10.22 2.76 -9.18
C LEU A 70 9.39 1.73 -9.93
N ASP A 71 9.47 1.71 -11.27
CA ASP A 71 8.64 0.85 -12.12
C ASP A 71 8.91 -0.64 -11.88
N LYS A 72 10.18 -1.00 -11.65
CA LYS A 72 10.54 -2.42 -11.59
C LYS A 72 10.25 -3.06 -10.24
N ASP A 73 10.42 -2.34 -9.13
CA ASP A 73 10.33 -2.91 -7.77
C ASP A 73 9.24 -2.30 -6.89
N ILE A 74 9.09 -0.97 -6.92
CA ILE A 74 8.31 -0.24 -5.91
C ILE A 74 6.84 -0.17 -6.32
N LEU A 75 6.56 0.34 -7.52
CA LEU A 75 5.19 0.55 -8.00
C LEU A 75 4.42 -0.76 -8.15
N LYS A 76 5.11 -1.87 -8.41
CA LYS A 76 4.49 -3.21 -8.45
C LYS A 76 4.00 -3.72 -7.09
N VAL A 77 4.44 -3.13 -5.99
CA VAL A 77 4.06 -3.56 -4.64
C VAL A 77 3.11 -2.54 -4.01
N ILE A 78 3.44 -1.25 -4.11
CA ILE A 78 2.70 -0.18 -3.42
C ILE A 78 2.16 0.92 -4.33
N GLY A 79 2.34 0.82 -5.66
CA GLY A 79 1.99 1.93 -6.57
C GLY A 79 0.52 2.34 -6.51
N ASP A 80 -0.39 1.37 -6.45
CA ASP A 80 -1.84 1.57 -6.33
C ASP A 80 -2.33 1.54 -4.88
N LYS A 81 -1.41 1.57 -3.91
CA LYS A 81 -1.73 1.63 -2.48
C LYS A 81 -1.85 3.08 -2.06
N ASP A 82 -2.79 3.38 -1.17
CA ASP A 82 -2.82 4.68 -0.49
C ASP A 82 -1.55 4.85 0.34
N ILE A 83 -0.95 6.05 0.30
CA ILE A 83 0.23 6.39 1.07
C ILE A 83 0.08 6.12 2.57
N LYS A 84 -1.12 6.32 3.14
CA LYS A 84 -1.43 6.07 4.55
C LYS A 84 -1.46 4.59 4.91
N GLU A 85 -1.66 3.72 3.93
CA GLU A 85 -1.72 2.27 4.10
C GLU A 85 -0.39 1.57 3.78
N VAL A 86 0.66 2.33 3.41
CA VAL A 86 2.00 1.77 3.19
C VAL A 86 2.61 1.38 4.54
N THR A 87 2.98 0.11 4.67
CA THR A 87 3.51 -0.49 5.89
C THR A 87 4.98 -0.85 5.75
N SER A 88 5.66 -1.05 6.89
CA SER A 88 7.05 -1.55 6.92
C SER A 88 7.20 -2.93 6.26
N ALA A 89 6.15 -3.76 6.28
CA ALA A 89 6.15 -5.07 5.63
C ALA A 89 6.18 -4.95 4.10
N ASP A 90 5.52 -3.93 3.55
CA ASP A 90 5.58 -3.62 2.11
C ASP A 90 7.01 -3.21 1.72
N VAL A 91 7.64 -2.35 2.51
CA VAL A 91 9.04 -1.93 2.29
C VAL A 91 9.99 -3.12 2.32
N LEU A 92 9.86 -4.01 3.31
CA LEU A 92 10.65 -5.24 3.37
C LEU A 92 10.46 -6.11 2.13
N THR A 93 9.23 -6.21 1.64
CA THR A 93 8.89 -6.97 0.44
C THR A 93 9.56 -6.39 -0.80
N ILE A 94 9.53 -5.07 -0.94
CA ILE A 94 10.23 -4.34 -2.01
C ILE A 94 11.72 -4.65 -1.95
N MET A 95 12.38 -4.49 -0.79
CA MET A 95 13.82 -4.75 -0.63
C MET A 95 14.19 -6.17 -1.05
N LYS A 96 13.42 -7.18 -0.59
CA LYS A 96 13.64 -8.58 -0.97
C LYS A 96 13.52 -8.81 -2.48
N LYS A 97 12.50 -8.22 -3.12
CA LYS A 97 12.30 -8.32 -4.58
C LYS A 97 13.43 -7.64 -5.36
N THR A 98 13.86 -6.45 -4.92
CA THR A 98 14.97 -5.72 -5.51
C THR A 98 16.25 -6.54 -5.47
N ILE A 99 16.62 -7.08 -4.31
CA ILE A 99 17.83 -7.91 -4.13
C ILE A 99 17.74 -9.16 -5.01
N ALA A 100 16.60 -9.87 -5.01
CA ALA A 100 16.42 -11.07 -5.81
C ALA A 100 16.58 -10.78 -7.32
N ARG A 101 16.05 -9.64 -7.79
CA ARG A 101 16.23 -9.22 -9.19
C ARG A 101 17.68 -8.89 -9.49
N VAL A 102 18.34 -8.07 -8.66
CA VAL A 102 19.74 -7.66 -8.86
C VAL A 102 20.65 -8.89 -8.91
N LYS A 103 20.48 -9.86 -8.00
CA LYS A 103 21.24 -11.13 -8.02
C LYS A 103 21.07 -11.94 -9.31
N ARG A 104 19.93 -11.82 -10.01
CA ARG A 104 19.69 -12.50 -11.29
C ARG A 104 20.32 -11.76 -12.47
N GLN A 105 20.65 -10.48 -12.33
CA GLN A 105 21.29 -9.72 -13.39
C GLN A 105 22.78 -10.12 -13.45
N LYS A 106 23.22 -10.63 -14.60
CA LYS A 106 24.62 -11.00 -14.84
C LYS A 106 25.58 -9.81 -14.91
N ASN A 107 25.03 -8.59 -14.95
CA ASN A 107 25.80 -7.36 -15.03
C ASN A 107 26.08 -6.89 -13.59
N HIS A 108 27.29 -7.15 -13.09
CA HIS A 108 27.82 -6.68 -11.79
C HIS A 108 28.07 -5.16 -11.77
N GLY A 109 27.18 -4.37 -12.37
CA GLY A 109 27.28 -2.91 -12.50
C GLY A 109 26.81 -2.14 -11.28
N THR A 110 26.74 -2.78 -10.12
CA THR A 110 26.66 -2.09 -8.84
C THR A 110 28.09 -2.06 -8.33
N GLY A 111 28.70 -0.87 -8.28
CA GLY A 111 30.12 -0.68 -7.94
C GLY A 111 30.53 -1.07 -6.53
N GLU A 112 29.90 -2.09 -5.93
CA GLU A 112 30.25 -2.70 -4.65
C GLU A 112 31.39 -3.73 -4.77
N VAL A 113 31.86 -4.04 -5.98
CA VAL A 113 33.06 -4.88 -6.19
C VAL A 113 34.34 -4.04 -6.21
N SER A 114 34.58 -3.28 -5.14
CA SER A 114 35.90 -2.68 -4.86
C SER A 114 36.00 -2.40 -3.36
N ALA A 115 36.38 -3.43 -2.61
CA ALA A 115 37.04 -3.34 -1.31
C ALA A 115 37.94 -4.57 -1.14
#